data_AF-A0A497EC99-F1
#
_entry.id   AF-A0A497EC99-F1
#
_cell.length_a   1.000
_cell.length_b   1.000
_cell.length_c   1.000
_cell.angle_alpha   90.00
_cell.angle_beta   90.00
_cell.angle_gamma   90.00
#
_symmetry.space_group_name_H-M   'P 1'
#
loop_
_entity.id
_entity.type
_entity.pdbx_description
1 polymer ?
#
loop_
_entity_poly.entity_id
_entity_poly.type
_entity_poly.pdbx_seq_one_letter_code
_entity_poly.pdbx_strand_id
1 'polypeptide(L)'
;MMKTQTLIRAAGALVLCTLIGCSTVTSVNPIGRPLASDLSAELTGTWMGAEGNQLQIHCDSAGRLTYAVTEWKEDQGAFAIETGDGILTSIGDRVFFNYVENQDADRPTHGFLLLRAMDGQLAVWLPDVDEFQKLVEENVLIGDLEEDSQASNVVLTGSSEEIATALENLDLAGLFDWSEPAVVLVRVAR
;
A
#
# COMPACT_ATOMS: atom_id res chain seq x y z
N MET A 1 -37.03 -16.24 9.66
CA MET A 1 -36.58 -15.65 8.37
C MET A 1 -36.36 -14.16 8.62
N MET A 2 -35.14 -13.79 8.97
CA MET A 2 -34.66 -12.43 9.14
C MET A 2 -33.20 -12.49 8.73
N LYS A 3 -32.83 -11.74 7.69
CA LYS A 3 -31.47 -11.69 7.13
C LYS A 3 -30.55 -11.10 8.19
N THR A 4 -29.67 -11.93 8.73
CA THR A 4 -28.60 -11.49 9.63
C THR A 4 -27.69 -10.55 8.83
N GLN A 5 -27.64 -9.30 9.28
CA GLN A 5 -26.84 -8.24 8.70
C GLN A 5 -25.36 -8.62 8.76
N THR A 6 -24.69 -8.49 7.62
CA THR A 6 -23.25 -8.61 7.46
C THR A 6 -22.57 -7.55 8.33
N LEU A 7 -22.22 -7.93 9.55
CA LEU A 7 -21.30 -7.21 10.43
C LEU A 7 -19.94 -7.88 10.23
N ILE A 8 -19.01 -7.24 9.53
CA ILE A 8 -17.57 -7.55 9.55
C ILE A 8 -16.82 -6.52 8.66
N ARG A 9 -15.73 -5.99 9.22
CA ARG A 9 -14.54 -5.34 8.59
C ARG A 9 -14.61 -3.88 8.14
N ALA A 10 -13.99 -3.01 8.94
CA ALA A 10 -12.84 -2.19 8.52
C ALA A 10 -12.31 -1.43 9.75
N ALA A 11 -11.58 -2.13 10.63
CA ALA A 11 -10.79 -1.50 11.67
C ALA A 11 -9.45 -1.07 11.06
N GLY A 12 -9.03 0.19 11.27
CA GLY A 12 -7.65 0.64 11.16
C GLY A 12 -6.84 0.16 9.96
N ALA A 13 -7.13 0.61 8.74
CA ALA A 13 -6.27 0.35 7.59
C ALA A 13 -5.14 1.41 7.48
N LEU A 14 -4.19 1.36 8.41
CA LEU A 14 -2.76 1.47 8.09
C LEU A 14 -1.97 0.65 9.11
N VAL A 15 -2.55 -0.47 9.56
CA VAL A 15 -1.80 -1.42 10.35
C VAL A 15 -1.04 -2.29 9.36
N LEU A 16 0.30 -2.17 9.38
CA LEU A 16 1.20 -3.25 8.98
C LEU A 16 0.92 -4.45 9.92
N CYS A 17 -0.21 -5.14 9.73
CA CYS A 17 -0.58 -6.33 10.48
C CYS A 17 0.20 -7.52 9.91
N THR A 18 1.45 -7.65 10.33
CA THR A 18 2.34 -8.78 10.02
C THR A 18 2.09 -10.02 10.88
N LEU A 19 0.90 -10.19 11.46
CA LEU A 19 0.59 -11.34 12.31
C LEU A 19 -0.84 -11.85 12.03
N ILE A 20 -0.89 -13.06 11.47
CA ILE A 20 -2.04 -13.84 10.93
C ILE A 20 -2.26 -13.65 9.43
N GLY A 21 -1.51 -14.42 8.64
CA GLY A 21 -1.90 -15.03 7.36
C GLY A 21 -2.80 -14.22 6.42
N CYS A 22 -2.58 -12.91 6.29
CA CYS A 22 -3.24 -12.15 5.25
C CYS A 22 -2.42 -12.33 3.99
N SER A 23 -3.06 -12.81 2.94
CA SER A 23 -2.51 -12.79 1.60
C SER A 23 -1.97 -11.41 1.25
N THR A 24 -0.72 -11.34 0.78
CA THR A 24 -0.07 -10.09 0.37
C THR A 24 0.49 -10.18 -1.04
N VAL A 25 0.66 -9.00 -1.65
CA VAL A 25 1.48 -8.84 -2.86
C VAL A 25 2.67 -7.98 -2.49
N THR A 26 3.86 -8.54 -2.66
CA THR A 26 5.13 -7.87 -2.35
C THR A 26 6.04 -7.92 -3.56
N SER A 27 7.13 -7.15 -3.52
CA SER A 27 8.13 -7.15 -4.58
C SER A 27 9.54 -7.06 -4.02
N VAL A 28 10.47 -7.78 -4.64
CA VAL A 28 11.89 -7.74 -4.26
C VAL A 28 12.56 -6.41 -4.66
N ASN A 29 11.92 -5.64 -5.54
CA ASN A 29 12.32 -4.29 -5.94
C ASN A 29 11.11 -3.33 -5.83
N PRO A 30 11.29 -2.02 -5.62
CA PRO A 30 10.21 -1.05 -5.76
C PRO A 30 9.53 -1.19 -7.13
N ILE A 31 8.20 -1.14 -7.18
CA ILE A 31 7.47 -1.20 -8.45
C ILE A 31 7.44 0.18 -9.10
N GLY A 32 7.48 0.25 -10.43
CA GLY A 32 7.40 1.52 -11.16
C GLY A 32 8.74 2.24 -11.33
N ARG A 33 8.66 3.47 -11.86
CA ARG A 33 9.81 4.32 -12.19
C ARG A 33 9.88 5.54 -11.26
N PRO A 34 11.04 6.19 -11.11
CA PRO A 34 11.12 7.43 -10.33
C PRO A 34 10.07 8.45 -10.77
N LEU A 35 9.51 9.20 -9.81
CA LEU A 35 8.52 10.23 -10.11
C LEU A 35 9.08 11.27 -11.09
N ALA A 36 8.25 11.66 -12.06
CA ALA A 36 8.55 12.78 -12.96
C ALA A 36 8.19 14.15 -12.35
N SER A 37 7.28 14.18 -11.37
CA SER A 37 6.77 15.39 -10.72
C SER A 37 7.05 15.40 -9.22
N ASP A 38 7.31 16.58 -8.68
CA ASP A 38 7.45 16.80 -7.24
C ASP A 38 6.07 16.82 -6.56
N LEU A 39 5.82 15.81 -5.73
CA LEU A 39 4.57 15.67 -4.94
C LEU A 39 4.77 16.10 -3.47
N SER A 40 5.92 16.65 -3.11
CA SER A 40 6.28 16.98 -1.71
C SER A 40 5.27 17.91 -1.06
N ALA A 41 4.83 18.96 -1.76
CA ALA A 41 3.85 19.92 -1.27
C ALA A 41 2.45 19.30 -1.09
N GLU A 42 2.09 18.39 -1.98
CA GLU A 42 0.77 17.73 -2.00
C GLU A 42 0.65 16.63 -0.96
N LEU A 43 1.76 15.97 -0.59
CA LEU A 43 1.76 14.86 0.37
C LEU A 43 2.22 15.27 1.77
N THR A 44 3.17 16.21 1.90
CA THR A 44 3.68 16.62 3.21
C THR A 44 2.59 17.30 4.04
N GLY A 45 2.37 16.81 5.26
CA GLY A 45 1.39 17.37 6.16
C GLY A 45 0.86 16.37 7.17
N THR A 46 -0.21 16.79 7.84
CA THR A 46 -0.97 15.96 8.77
C THR A 46 -2.28 15.57 8.09
N TRP A 47 -2.58 14.29 8.18
CA TRP A 47 -3.74 13.64 7.58
C TRP A 47 -4.52 12.90 8.66
N MET A 48 -5.83 12.85 8.51
CA MET A 48 -6.74 12.23 9.47
C MET A 48 -7.59 11.18 8.77
N GLY A 49 -7.59 9.96 9.31
CA GLY A 49 -8.48 8.88 8.86
C GLY A 49 -9.85 8.93 9.53
N ALA A 50 -10.78 8.09 9.04
CA ALA A 50 -12.18 8.03 9.49
C ALA A 50 -12.35 7.74 11.00
N GLU A 51 -11.39 7.08 11.63
CA GLU A 51 -11.41 6.68 13.05
C GLU A 51 -10.60 7.62 13.96
N GLY A 52 -10.19 8.78 13.45
CA GLY A 52 -9.39 9.76 14.20
C GLY A 52 -7.89 9.44 14.26
N ASN A 53 -7.45 8.37 13.59
CA ASN A 53 -6.03 8.07 13.41
C ASN A 53 -5.34 9.23 12.66
N GLN A 54 -4.24 9.71 13.23
CA GLN A 54 -3.46 10.79 12.67
C GLN A 54 -2.22 10.24 11.98
N LEU A 55 -2.07 10.56 10.70
CA LEU A 55 -0.89 10.25 9.89
C LEU A 55 -0.13 11.55 9.60
N GLN A 56 1.14 11.60 10.00
CA GLN A 56 2.04 12.67 9.62
C GLN A 56 2.95 12.18 8.51
N ILE A 57 2.97 12.89 7.38
CA ILE A 57 3.79 12.58 6.21
C ILE A 57 4.82 13.69 6.00
N HIS A 58 6.07 13.31 5.77
CA HIS A 58 7.11 14.13 5.18
C HIS A 58 7.56 13.50 3.86
N CYS A 59 7.41 14.23 2.76
CA CYS A 59 7.87 13.79 1.44
C CYS A 59 8.86 14.81 0.89
N ASP A 60 10.02 14.34 0.42
CA ASP A 60 10.99 15.18 -0.27
C ASP A 60 10.70 15.27 -1.78
N SER A 61 11.44 16.15 -2.47
CA SER A 61 11.26 16.38 -3.91
C SER A 61 11.77 15.22 -4.79
N ALA A 62 12.47 14.25 -4.21
CA ALA A 62 12.90 13.02 -4.89
C ALA A 62 11.88 11.88 -4.71
N GLY A 63 10.78 12.13 -3.99
CA GLY A 63 9.75 11.14 -3.71
C GLY A 63 10.08 10.24 -2.53
N ARG A 64 11.08 10.54 -1.69
CA ARG A 64 11.28 9.81 -0.44
C ARG A 64 10.23 10.25 0.55
N LEU A 65 9.51 9.29 1.12
CA LEU A 65 8.40 9.54 2.03
C LEU A 65 8.71 8.87 3.37
N THR A 66 8.66 9.65 4.44
CA THR A 66 8.67 9.17 5.82
C THR A 66 7.33 9.50 6.44
N TYR A 67 6.78 8.57 7.23
CA TYR A 67 5.52 8.76 7.91
C TYR A 67 5.58 8.33 9.38
N ALA A 68 4.66 8.89 10.15
CA ALA A 68 4.33 8.45 11.50
C ALA A 68 2.81 8.38 11.65
N VAL A 69 2.29 7.25 12.13
CA VAL A 69 0.88 7.07 12.47
C VAL A 69 0.73 6.93 13.98
N THR A 70 -0.26 7.60 14.55
CA THR A 70 -0.64 7.42 15.95
C THR A 70 -1.90 6.57 16.03
N GLU A 71 -1.85 5.48 16.78
CA GLU A 71 -2.95 4.52 16.93
C GLU A 71 -3.13 4.13 18.40
N TRP A 72 -4.38 3.88 18.82
CA TRP A 72 -4.67 3.29 20.13
C TRP A 72 -4.48 1.77 20.08
N LYS A 73 -3.55 1.22 20.86
CA LYS A 73 -3.33 -0.23 20.98
C LYS A 73 -4.08 -0.75 22.21
N GLU A 74 -5.17 -1.48 21.99
CA GLU A 74 -6.05 -1.96 23.07
C GLU A 74 -5.32 -2.86 24.09
N ASP A 75 -4.43 -3.71 23.61
CA ASP A 75 -3.61 -4.62 24.42
C ASP A 75 -2.62 -3.90 25.34
N GLN A 76 -2.18 -2.70 24.94
CA GLN A 76 -1.29 -1.84 25.70
C GLN A 76 -2.05 -0.80 26.53
N GLY A 77 -3.33 -0.56 26.24
CA GLY A 77 -4.14 0.49 26.86
C GLY A 77 -3.53 1.89 26.69
N ALA A 78 -2.82 2.13 25.58
CA ALA A 78 -2.08 3.35 25.32
C ALA A 78 -2.00 3.66 23.82
N PHE A 79 -1.71 4.92 23.49
CA PHE A 79 -1.32 5.28 22.13
C PHE A 79 0.09 4.79 21.82
N ALA A 80 0.25 4.20 20.64
CA ALA A 80 1.54 3.87 20.04
C ALA A 80 1.78 4.75 18.81
N ILE A 81 3.05 5.00 18.52
CA ILE A 81 3.49 5.63 17.28
C ILE A 81 4.19 4.56 16.45
N GLU A 82 3.69 4.33 15.24
CA GLU A 82 4.38 3.54 14.25
C GLU A 82 4.98 4.47 13.20
N THR A 83 6.23 4.21 12.81
CA THR A 83 6.94 4.99 11.82
C THR A 83 7.39 4.10 10.69
N GLY A 84 7.39 4.63 9.47
CA GLY A 84 7.95 3.93 8.33
C GLY A 84 8.50 4.90 7.29
N ASP A 85 9.22 4.32 6.34
CA ASP A 85 9.82 5.01 5.23
C ASP A 85 9.61 4.22 3.93
N GLY A 86 9.75 4.94 2.82
CA GLY A 86 9.63 4.35 1.51
C GLY A 86 9.88 5.36 0.40
N ILE A 87 9.62 4.92 -0.83
CA ILE A 87 9.81 5.74 -2.02
C ILE A 87 8.57 5.74 -2.90
N LEU A 88 8.26 6.92 -3.42
CA LEU A 88 7.24 7.11 -4.41
C LEU A 88 7.79 6.82 -5.82
N THR A 89 6.99 6.10 -6.58
CA THR A 89 7.27 5.77 -7.98
C THR A 89 6.01 6.00 -8.81
N SER A 90 6.13 5.87 -10.13
CA SER A 90 5.01 6.00 -11.05
C SER A 90 5.00 4.95 -12.14
N ILE A 91 3.78 4.64 -12.60
CA ILE A 91 3.48 3.84 -13.78
C ILE A 91 2.40 4.60 -14.55
N GLY A 92 2.74 5.19 -15.69
CA GLY A 92 1.89 6.19 -16.34
C GLY A 92 1.64 7.41 -15.44
N ASP A 93 0.37 7.76 -15.23
CA ASP A 93 -0.08 8.86 -14.36
C ASP A 93 -0.38 8.42 -12.91
N ARG A 94 -0.12 7.15 -12.58
CA ARG A 94 -0.44 6.54 -11.29
C ARG A 94 0.77 6.55 -10.39
N VAL A 95 0.56 6.89 -9.12
CA VAL A 95 1.62 7.03 -8.12
C VAL A 95 1.56 5.87 -7.14
N PHE A 96 2.70 5.24 -6.90
CA PHE A 96 2.82 4.13 -5.95
C PHE A 96 3.72 4.53 -4.80
N PHE A 97 3.38 4.11 -3.59
CA PHE A 97 4.27 4.18 -2.44
C PHE A 97 4.81 2.78 -2.13
N ASN A 98 6.13 2.64 -2.17
CA ASN A 98 6.84 1.41 -1.89
C ASN A 98 7.49 1.53 -0.52
N TYR A 99 7.05 0.75 0.45
CA TYR A 99 7.60 0.71 1.80
C TYR A 99 8.33 -0.61 2.02
N VAL A 100 9.37 -0.59 2.84
CA VAL A 100 10.08 -1.83 3.20
C VAL A 100 9.24 -2.57 4.24
N GLU A 101 8.84 -3.80 3.92
CA GLU A 101 8.01 -4.61 4.81
C GLU A 101 8.86 -5.46 5.77
N ASN A 102 9.96 -6.03 5.27
CA ASN A 102 10.86 -6.88 6.04
C ASN A 102 12.28 -6.32 6.03
N GLN A 103 12.53 -5.26 6.83
CA GLN A 103 13.85 -4.61 6.89
C GLN A 103 14.98 -5.53 7.38
N ASP A 104 14.66 -6.49 8.26
CA ASP A 104 15.64 -7.38 8.90
C ASP A 104 15.87 -8.71 8.15
N ALA A 105 15.17 -8.94 7.05
CA ALA A 105 15.34 -10.16 6.25
C ALA A 105 16.63 -10.12 5.41
N ASP A 106 17.21 -11.30 5.15
CA ASP A 106 18.37 -11.45 4.23
C ASP A 106 18.10 -10.84 2.84
N ARG A 107 16.81 -10.79 2.44
CA ARG A 107 16.34 -10.10 1.26
C ARG A 107 15.10 -9.26 1.62
N PRO A 108 15.21 -7.93 1.71
CA PRO A 108 14.06 -7.10 2.00
C PRO A 108 13.04 -7.16 0.86
N THR A 109 11.77 -7.32 1.22
CA THR A 109 10.64 -7.16 0.31
C THR A 109 10.00 -5.80 0.51
N HIS A 110 9.36 -5.32 -0.54
CA HIS A 110 8.64 -4.06 -0.56
C HIS A 110 7.14 -4.36 -0.68
N GLY A 111 6.37 -3.86 0.27
CA GLY A 111 4.95 -3.66 0.06
C GLY A 111 4.74 -2.43 -0.82
N PHE A 112 3.67 -2.40 -1.59
CA PHE A 112 3.33 -1.26 -2.42
C PHE A 112 1.86 -0.93 -2.39
N LEU A 113 1.56 0.37 -2.44
CA LEU A 113 0.22 0.93 -2.36
C LEU A 113 0.02 1.88 -3.54
N LEU A 114 -1.15 1.82 -4.17
CA LEU A 114 -1.56 2.85 -5.13
C LEU A 114 -2.07 4.07 -4.34
N LEU A 115 -1.56 5.25 -4.68
CA LEU A 115 -1.90 6.51 -4.03
C LEU A 115 -2.57 7.47 -5.02
N ARG A 116 -3.54 8.23 -4.50
CA ARG A 116 -4.07 9.40 -5.19
C ARG A 116 -4.35 10.51 -4.19
N ALA A 117 -3.65 11.63 -4.35
CA ALA A 117 -3.98 12.86 -3.64
C ALA A 117 -4.87 13.75 -4.52
N MET A 118 -5.90 14.34 -3.91
CA MET A 118 -6.89 15.19 -4.57
C MET A 118 -7.46 16.18 -3.55
N ASP A 119 -7.27 17.49 -3.74
CA ASP A 119 -7.95 18.56 -2.98
C ASP A 119 -8.01 18.35 -1.46
N GLY A 120 -6.88 17.98 -0.86
CA GLY A 120 -6.79 17.74 0.58
C GLY A 120 -7.34 16.37 1.03
N GLN A 121 -7.60 15.46 0.10
CA GLN A 121 -7.82 14.04 0.36
C GLN A 121 -6.64 13.22 -0.15
N LEU A 122 -6.33 12.13 0.55
CA LEU A 122 -5.38 11.11 0.13
C LEU A 122 -6.10 9.78 0.18
N ALA A 123 -6.30 9.18 -0.99
CA ALA A 123 -6.87 7.86 -1.13
C ALA A 123 -5.76 6.83 -1.40
N VAL A 124 -5.92 5.66 -0.79
CA VAL A 124 -4.96 4.55 -0.83
C VAL A 124 -5.70 3.28 -1.21
N TRP A 125 -5.13 2.53 -2.16
CA TRP A 125 -5.64 1.23 -2.58
C TRP A 125 -4.57 0.16 -2.35
N LEU A 126 -5.03 -1.01 -1.91
CA LEU A 126 -4.22 -2.21 -1.76
C LEU A 126 -4.23 -3.02 -3.06
N PRO A 127 -3.15 -3.75 -3.37
CA PRO A 127 -3.18 -4.71 -4.48
C PRO A 127 -4.18 -5.85 -4.20
N ASP A 128 -4.92 -6.24 -5.22
CA ASP A 128 -5.78 -7.42 -5.20
C ASP A 128 -4.94 -8.69 -5.40
N VAL A 129 -4.84 -9.51 -4.36
CA VAL A 129 -3.95 -10.67 -4.38
C VAL A 129 -4.40 -11.72 -5.39
N ASP A 130 -5.71 -11.93 -5.56
CA ASP A 130 -6.24 -12.93 -6.48
C ASP A 130 -5.94 -12.53 -7.93
N GLU A 131 -6.07 -11.24 -8.25
CA GLU A 131 -5.73 -10.73 -9.59
C GLU A 131 -4.22 -10.78 -9.85
N PHE A 132 -3.39 -10.41 -8.88
CA PHE A 132 -1.93 -10.52 -9.05
C PHE A 132 -1.46 -11.99 -9.14
N GLN A 133 -2.09 -12.91 -8.41
CA GLN A 133 -1.79 -14.34 -8.52
C GLN A 133 -2.05 -14.84 -9.94
N LYS A 134 -3.21 -14.52 -10.53
CA LYS A 134 -3.53 -14.90 -11.92
C LYS A 134 -2.47 -14.40 -12.89
N LEU A 135 -2.01 -13.17 -12.75
CA LEU A 135 -0.99 -12.59 -13.64
C LEU A 135 0.35 -13.32 -13.54
N VAL A 136 0.72 -13.82 -12.35
CA VAL A 136 1.93 -14.64 -12.18
C VAL A 136 1.74 -16.03 -12.78
N GLU A 137 0.60 -16.68 -12.53
CA GLU A 137 0.27 -18.00 -13.10
C GLU A 137 0.23 -17.98 -14.64
N GLU A 138 -0.28 -16.90 -15.22
CA GLU A 138 -0.33 -16.66 -16.66
C GLU A 138 1.01 -16.19 -17.26
N ASN A 139 2.06 -16.05 -16.45
CA ASN A 139 3.39 -15.55 -16.83
C ASN A 139 3.36 -14.13 -17.44
N VAL A 140 2.37 -13.32 -17.06
CA VAL A 140 2.30 -11.90 -17.42
C VAL A 140 3.21 -11.08 -16.50
N LEU A 141 3.25 -11.42 -15.21
CA LEU A 141 4.19 -10.86 -14.24
C LEU A 141 5.23 -11.91 -13.84
N ILE A 142 6.47 -11.45 -13.61
CA ILE A 142 7.55 -12.29 -13.11
C ILE A 142 7.48 -12.30 -11.59
N GLY A 143 7.09 -13.43 -11.01
CA GLY A 143 6.97 -13.59 -9.57
C GLY A 143 6.85 -15.06 -9.16
N ASP A 144 6.86 -15.27 -7.85
CA ASP A 144 6.69 -16.56 -7.21
C ASP A 144 5.41 -16.54 -6.36
N LEU A 145 4.75 -17.69 -6.27
CA LEU A 145 3.65 -17.92 -5.35
C LEU A 145 4.19 -18.66 -4.13
N GLU A 146 4.05 -18.04 -2.96
CA GLU A 146 4.39 -18.64 -1.68
C GLU A 146 3.09 -19.03 -0.97
N GLU A 147 2.74 -20.32 -1.02
CA GLU A 147 1.63 -20.86 -0.24
C GLU A 147 2.13 -21.25 1.15
N ASP A 148 1.62 -20.57 2.17
CA ASP A 148 1.65 -21.10 3.53
C ASP A 148 0.30 -21.74 3.86
N SER A 149 0.23 -22.50 4.97
CA SER A 149 -0.98 -23.24 5.35
C SER A 149 -2.25 -22.38 5.57
N GLN A 150 -2.14 -21.05 5.56
CA GLN A 150 -3.22 -20.12 5.86
C GLN A 150 -3.30 -18.89 4.93
N ALA A 151 -2.32 -18.64 4.06
CA ALA A 151 -2.25 -17.48 3.17
C ALA A 151 -1.57 -17.80 1.82
N SER A 152 -2.06 -17.15 0.76
CA SER A 152 -1.40 -17.09 -0.54
C SER A 152 -0.64 -15.77 -0.65
N ASN A 153 0.69 -15.82 -0.76
CA ASN A 153 1.52 -14.63 -0.94
C ASN A 153 2.08 -14.61 -2.36
N VAL A 154 2.00 -13.44 -2.99
CA VAL A 154 2.60 -13.18 -4.30
C VAL A 154 3.87 -12.37 -4.10
N VAL A 155 5.00 -12.88 -4.57
CA VAL A 155 6.29 -12.18 -4.50
C VAL A 155 6.77 -11.87 -5.90
N LEU A 156 6.68 -10.61 -6.32
CA LEU A 156 7.18 -10.16 -7.61
C LEU A 156 8.71 -10.14 -7.60
N THR A 157 9.33 -10.87 -8.53
CA THR A 157 10.78 -11.07 -8.59
C THR A 157 11.45 -10.38 -9.78
N GLY A 158 10.65 -9.86 -10.73
CA GLY A 158 11.13 -9.03 -11.82
C GLY A 158 11.82 -7.74 -11.35
N SER A 159 12.59 -7.13 -12.24
CA SER A 159 13.11 -5.78 -12.02
C SER A 159 11.98 -4.75 -11.98
N SER A 160 12.24 -3.59 -11.35
CA SER A 160 11.29 -2.47 -11.32
C SER A 160 10.76 -2.10 -12.71
N GLU A 161 11.62 -2.13 -13.73
CA GLU A 161 11.28 -1.77 -15.10
C GLU A 161 10.42 -2.85 -15.80
N GLU A 162 10.73 -4.14 -15.59
CA GLU A 162 9.97 -5.24 -16.17
C GLU A 162 8.53 -5.25 -15.62
N ILE A 163 8.39 -5.14 -14.29
CA ILE A 163 7.09 -5.07 -13.63
C ILE A 163 6.33 -3.81 -14.06
N ALA A 164 7.00 -2.65 -14.11
CA ALA A 164 6.38 -1.41 -14.56
C ALA A 164 5.83 -1.54 -15.98
N THR A 165 6.64 -2.06 -16.91
CA THR A 165 6.27 -2.23 -18.32
C THR A 165 5.11 -3.21 -18.48
N ALA A 166 5.08 -4.29 -17.71
CA ALA A 166 3.95 -5.23 -17.72
C ALA A 166 2.66 -4.55 -17.23
N LEU A 167 2.73 -3.87 -16.09
CA LEU A 167 1.59 -3.18 -15.47
C LEU A 167 1.05 -2.00 -16.30
N GLU A 168 1.88 -1.32 -17.12
CA GLU A 168 1.43 -0.25 -18.03
C GLU A 168 0.41 -0.72 -19.06
N ASN A 169 0.49 -1.99 -19.45
CA ASN A 169 -0.37 -2.56 -20.49
C ASN A 169 -1.64 -3.22 -19.92
N LEU A 170 -1.81 -3.18 -18.60
CA LEU A 170 -2.93 -3.81 -17.89
C LEU A 170 -3.95 -2.79 -17.39
N ASP A 171 -5.16 -3.28 -17.17
CA ASP A 171 -6.18 -2.52 -16.47
C ASP A 171 -5.92 -2.53 -14.96
N LEU A 172 -5.15 -1.54 -14.49
CA LEU A 172 -4.89 -1.40 -13.05
C LEU A 172 -6.15 -1.13 -12.21
N ALA A 173 -7.30 -0.82 -12.82
CA ALA A 173 -8.54 -0.67 -12.07
C ALA A 173 -8.99 -1.99 -11.42
N GLY A 174 -8.80 -3.11 -12.14
CA GLY A 174 -9.08 -4.44 -11.63
C GLY A 174 -8.07 -4.92 -10.58
N LEU A 175 -6.82 -4.46 -10.69
CA LEU A 175 -5.73 -4.91 -9.80
C LEU A 175 -5.72 -4.24 -8.42
N PHE A 176 -6.50 -3.19 -8.22
CA PHE A 176 -6.49 -2.38 -7.00
C PHE A 176 -7.91 -1.98 -6.53
N ASP A 177 -8.97 -2.60 -7.07
CA ASP A 177 -10.38 -2.21 -6.88
C ASP A 177 -10.60 -0.68 -6.77
N TRP A 178 -10.49 0.02 -7.89
CA TRP A 178 -10.57 1.49 -7.91
C TRP A 178 -11.88 2.07 -7.38
N SER A 179 -12.94 1.25 -7.30
CA SER A 179 -14.26 1.70 -6.84
C SER A 179 -14.30 1.95 -5.33
N GLU A 180 -13.43 1.29 -4.57
CA GLU A 180 -13.44 1.31 -3.11
C GLU A 180 -12.02 1.45 -2.57
N PRO A 181 -11.55 2.68 -2.26
CA PRO A 181 -10.26 2.87 -1.61
C PRO A 181 -10.25 2.18 -0.24
N ALA A 182 -9.17 1.47 0.04
CA ALA A 182 -8.96 0.86 1.35
C ALA A 182 -8.85 1.92 2.46
N VAL A 183 -8.31 3.10 2.12
CA VAL A 183 -8.14 4.22 3.05
C VAL A 183 -8.46 5.52 2.35
N VAL A 184 -9.21 6.38 3.02
CA VAL A 184 -9.33 7.80 2.66
C VAL A 184 -8.94 8.64 3.86
N LEU A 185 -7.96 9.50 3.66
CA LEU A 185 -7.47 10.45 4.65
C LEU A 185 -7.81 11.87 4.22
N VAL A 186 -8.11 12.73 5.19
CA VAL A 186 -8.37 14.15 4.96
C VAL A 186 -7.27 14.97 5.60
N ARG A 187 -6.74 15.94 4.85
CA ARG A 187 -5.71 16.85 5.29
C ARG A 187 -6.25 17.71 6.44
N VAL A 188 -5.51 17.74 7.54
CA VAL A 188 -5.78 18.67 8.63
C VAL A 188 -5.22 20.03 8.21
N ALA A 189 -6.10 21.03 8.10
CA ALA A 189 -5.70 22.39 7.75
C ALA A 189 -4.68 22.92 8.76
N ARG A 190 -3.70 23.70 8.27
CA ARG A 190 -2.77 24.46 9.12
C ARG A 190 -3.44 25.68 9.72
#